data_AF-A0A0N4UCW5-F1
#
_entry.id   AF-A0A0N4UCW5-F1
#
_cell.length_a   1.000
_cell.length_b   1.000
_cell.length_c   1.000
_cell.angle_alpha   90.00
_cell.angle_beta   90.00
_cell.angle_gamma   90.00
#
_symmetry.space_group_name_H-M   'P 1'
#
loop_
_entity.id
_entity.type
_entity.pdbx_description
1 polymer ?
#
loop_
_entity_poly.entity_id
_entity_poly.type
_entity_poly.pdbx_seq_one_letter_code
_entity_poly.pdbx_strand_id
1 'polypeptide(L)'
;MIMVKSLSLSAYQLICIHFWADNGDECSKQYAGTGALKADYTRMGKRTYVGTMQDGINAMMRYFRNNFADGYRQDAIDLFLGNYRIDPDNLPLNFETAIISFDYHGGAIIGAIFAATMTILCVLVAGNNLLLYSTMNPFFLPESIINEL
;
A
#
# COMPACT_ATOMS: atom_id res chain seq x y z
N MET A 1 -45.87 21.22 -7.20
CA MET A 1 -46.03 19.80 -6.76
C MET A 1 -45.18 18.82 -7.56
N ILE A 2 -45.08 18.92 -8.89
CA ILE A 2 -44.28 17.99 -9.73
C ILE A 2 -42.78 18.01 -9.40
N MET A 3 -42.19 19.20 -9.23
CA MET A 3 -40.75 19.36 -8.94
C MET A 3 -40.31 18.74 -7.60
N VAL A 4 -41.17 18.77 -6.57
CA VAL A 4 -40.87 18.17 -5.25
C VAL A 4 -40.80 16.64 -5.35
N LYS A 5 -41.68 16.02 -6.15
CA LYS A 5 -41.62 14.57 -6.40
C LYS A 5 -40.37 14.17 -7.18
N SER A 6 -39.94 14.96 -8.17
CA SER A 6 -38.72 14.62 -8.95
C SER A 6 -37.46 14.73 -8.09
N LEU A 7 -37.38 15.73 -7.21
CA LEU A 7 -36.26 15.86 -6.26
C LEU A 7 -36.21 14.68 -5.28
N SER A 8 -37.36 14.30 -4.73
CA SER A 8 -37.48 13.13 -3.84
C SER A 8 -37.03 11.84 -4.54
N LEU A 9 -37.50 11.58 -5.78
CA LEU A 9 -37.11 10.39 -6.54
C LEU A 9 -35.61 10.35 -6.81
N SER A 10 -35.00 11.49 -7.15
CA SER A 10 -33.55 11.58 -7.39
C SER A 10 -32.73 11.30 -6.13
N ALA A 11 -33.19 11.74 -4.96
CA ALA A 11 -32.53 11.46 -3.69
C ALA A 11 -32.60 9.97 -3.33
N TYR A 12 -33.75 9.32 -3.49
CA TYR A 12 -33.88 7.87 -3.26
C TYR A 12 -32.95 7.06 -4.17
N GLN A 13 -32.89 7.41 -5.47
CA GLN A 13 -32.01 6.73 -6.41
C GLN A 13 -30.54 6.87 -6.02
N LEU A 14 -30.09 8.07 -5.63
CA LEU A 14 -28.72 8.30 -5.16
C LEU A 14 -28.38 7.45 -3.94
N ILE A 15 -29.28 7.36 -2.96
CA ILE A 15 -29.08 6.54 -1.75
C ILE A 15 -28.95 5.07 -2.11
N CYS A 16 -29.85 4.53 -2.94
CA CYS A 16 -29.80 3.13 -3.34
C CYS A 16 -28.52 2.78 -4.10
N ILE A 17 -28.07 3.66 -5.00
CA ILE A 17 -26.83 3.46 -5.77
C ILE A 17 -25.60 3.45 -4.85
N HIS A 18 -25.52 4.38 -3.90
CA HIS A 18 -24.40 4.42 -2.95
C HIS A 18 -24.40 3.21 -2.04
N PHE A 19 -25.55 2.85 -1.48
CA PHE A 19 -25.69 1.66 -0.64
C PHE A 19 -25.29 0.38 -1.39
N TRP A 20 -25.69 0.26 -2.66
CA TRP A 20 -25.31 -0.86 -3.50
C TRP A 20 -23.81 -0.89 -3.78
N ALA A 21 -23.21 0.27 -4.11
CA ALA A 21 -21.77 0.37 -4.34
C ALA A 21 -20.97 0.02 -3.08
N ASP A 22 -21.42 0.45 -1.91
CA ASP A 22 -20.78 0.14 -0.63
C ASP A 22 -20.87 -1.35 -0.29
N ASN A 23 -22.02 -1.99 -0.57
CA ASN A 23 -22.14 -3.44 -0.41
C ASN A 23 -21.17 -4.21 -1.31
N GLY A 24 -21.01 -3.77 -2.57
CA GLY A 24 -20.04 -4.35 -3.49
C GLY A 24 -18.59 -4.19 -3.02
N ASP A 25 -18.27 -3.05 -2.39
CA ASP A 25 -16.97 -2.81 -1.78
C ASP A 25 -16.72 -3.74 -0.60
N GLU A 26 -17.70 -3.94 0.29
CA GLU A 26 -17.56 -4.84 1.44
C GLU A 26 -17.41 -6.31 1.02
N CYS A 27 -18.19 -6.76 0.04
CA CYS A 27 -18.03 -8.10 -0.51
C CYS A 27 -16.61 -8.28 -1.10
N SER A 28 -16.13 -7.29 -1.83
CA SER A 28 -14.77 -7.28 -2.39
C SER A 28 -13.67 -7.34 -1.33
N LYS A 29 -13.86 -6.67 -0.20
CA LYS A 29 -12.91 -6.74 0.93
C LYS A 29 -12.85 -8.14 1.53
N GLN A 30 -13.94 -8.88 1.57
CA GLN A 30 -13.96 -10.22 2.16
C GLN A 30 -13.19 -11.24 1.32
N TYR A 31 -13.39 -11.26 -0.01
CA TYR A 31 -12.73 -12.27 -0.86
C TYR A 31 -11.36 -11.82 -1.38
N ALA A 32 -11.15 -10.53 -1.60
CA ALA A 32 -9.93 -9.99 -2.22
C ALA A 32 -9.17 -8.97 -1.33
N GLY A 33 -9.72 -8.62 -0.16
CA GLY A 33 -9.12 -7.66 0.77
C GLY A 33 -9.14 -6.20 0.29
N THR A 34 -9.72 -5.90 -0.86
CA THR A 34 -9.72 -4.57 -1.48
C THR A 34 -11.13 -4.13 -1.84
N GLY A 35 -11.36 -2.84 -2.06
CA GLY A 35 -12.65 -2.36 -2.58
C GLY A 35 -12.97 -2.94 -3.96
N ALA A 36 -14.21 -2.76 -4.42
CA ALA A 36 -14.62 -3.19 -5.74
C ALA A 36 -13.88 -2.39 -6.82
N LEU A 37 -13.52 -3.08 -7.90
CA LEU A 37 -13.04 -2.41 -9.11
C LEU A 37 -14.21 -1.66 -9.75
N LYS A 38 -13.92 -0.53 -10.39
CA LYS A 38 -14.89 0.29 -11.14
C LYS A 38 -16.05 0.80 -10.28
N ALA A 39 -15.85 0.95 -8.97
CA ALA A 39 -16.90 1.45 -8.08
C ALA A 39 -17.34 2.90 -8.40
N ASP A 40 -16.51 3.65 -9.13
CA ASP A 40 -16.82 4.98 -9.64
C ASP A 40 -17.91 4.96 -10.73
N TYR A 41 -17.95 3.94 -11.58
CA TYR A 41 -19.03 3.76 -12.55
C TYR A 41 -20.38 3.58 -11.86
N THR A 42 -20.44 2.81 -10.78
CA THR A 42 -21.69 2.61 -10.04
C THR A 42 -22.14 3.92 -9.40
N ARG A 43 -21.24 4.66 -8.74
CA ARG A 43 -21.60 5.88 -7.99
C ARG A 43 -21.85 7.11 -8.86
N MET A 44 -21.07 7.31 -9.91
CA MET A 44 -21.09 8.52 -10.73
C MET A 44 -21.64 8.31 -12.14
N GLY A 45 -21.82 7.05 -12.58
CA GLY A 45 -22.24 6.72 -13.94
C GLY A 45 -21.18 6.98 -15.02
N LYS A 46 -20.01 7.50 -14.66
CA LYS A 46 -18.91 7.83 -15.57
C LYS A 46 -17.56 7.48 -14.98
N ARG A 47 -16.57 7.26 -15.84
CA ARG A 47 -15.20 6.97 -15.44
C ARG A 47 -14.50 8.23 -14.91
N THR A 48 -13.84 8.10 -13.76
CA THR A 48 -12.98 9.15 -13.20
C THR A 48 -11.51 8.76 -13.28
N TYR A 49 -10.62 9.75 -13.40
CA TYR A 49 -9.18 9.50 -13.40
C TYR A 49 -8.71 8.92 -12.07
N VAL A 50 -9.24 9.47 -10.96
CA VAL A 50 -9.01 8.95 -9.60
C VAL A 50 -9.51 7.52 -9.46
N GLY A 51 -10.71 7.19 -9.96
CA GLY A 51 -11.22 5.82 -9.95
C GLY A 51 -10.36 4.85 -10.77
N THR A 52 -9.77 5.32 -11.87
CA THR A 52 -8.83 4.51 -12.67
C THR A 52 -7.54 4.20 -11.92
N MET A 53 -6.99 5.18 -11.23
CA MET A 53 -5.80 4.97 -10.39
C MET A 53 -6.10 4.05 -9.21
N GLN A 54 -7.24 4.25 -8.55
CA GLN A 54 -7.69 3.39 -7.45
C GLN A 54 -7.86 1.93 -7.90
N ASP A 55 -8.44 1.72 -9.09
CA ASP A 55 -8.58 0.40 -9.68
C ASP A 55 -7.22 -0.25 -9.95
N GLY A 56 -6.24 0.51 -10.43
CA GLY A 56 -4.87 0.03 -10.63
C GLY A 56 -4.24 -0.44 -9.32
N ILE A 57 -4.36 0.35 -8.25
CA ILE A 57 -3.87 -0.01 -6.91
C ILE A 57 -4.57 -1.27 -6.40
N ASN A 58 -5.90 -1.31 -6.50
CA ASN A 58 -6.68 -2.48 -6.09
C ASN A 58 -6.27 -3.73 -6.88
N ALA A 59 -6.11 -3.62 -8.21
CA ALA A 59 -5.69 -4.74 -9.06
C ALA A 59 -4.29 -5.25 -8.68
N MET A 60 -3.34 -4.35 -8.42
CA MET A 60 -2.00 -4.74 -7.94
C MET A 60 -2.06 -5.42 -6.57
N MET A 61 -2.81 -4.85 -5.62
CA MET A 61 -2.98 -5.48 -4.30
C MET A 61 -3.64 -6.86 -4.39
N ARG A 62 -4.63 -7.02 -5.27
CA ARG A 62 -5.27 -8.32 -5.55
C ARG A 62 -4.27 -9.30 -6.14
N TYR A 63 -3.46 -8.87 -7.10
CA TYR A 63 -2.42 -9.72 -7.69
C TYR A 63 -1.41 -10.17 -6.63
N PHE A 64 -0.88 -9.26 -5.82
CA PHE A 64 0.06 -9.62 -4.75
C PHE A 64 -0.58 -10.55 -3.72
N ARG A 65 -1.76 -10.22 -3.20
CA ARG A 65 -2.41 -11.07 -2.18
C ARG A 65 -2.76 -12.45 -2.71
N ASN A 66 -3.25 -12.54 -3.95
CA ASN A 66 -3.58 -13.81 -4.56
C ASN A 66 -2.35 -14.70 -4.79
N ASN A 67 -1.18 -14.12 -5.07
CA ASN A 67 0.03 -14.91 -5.30
C ASN A 67 0.79 -15.25 -4.00
N PHE A 68 0.81 -14.34 -3.02
CA PHE A 68 1.68 -14.46 -1.85
C PHE A 68 0.96 -14.75 -0.53
N ALA A 69 -0.33 -14.42 -0.41
CA ALA A 69 -1.08 -14.57 0.83
C ALA A 69 -2.17 -15.65 0.77
N ASP A 70 -2.55 -16.09 -0.44
CA ASP A 70 -3.67 -17.01 -0.61
C ASP A 70 -3.38 -18.40 -0.03
N GLY A 71 -2.14 -18.91 -0.18
CA GLY A 71 -1.71 -20.18 0.42
C GLY A 71 -1.90 -20.20 1.94
N TYR A 72 -1.33 -19.23 2.66
CA TYR A 72 -1.52 -19.10 4.11
C TYR A 72 -2.98 -18.97 4.52
N ARG A 73 -3.78 -18.27 3.72
CA ARG A 73 -5.19 -18.06 4.03
C ARG A 73 -5.96 -19.37 3.90
N GLN A 74 -5.65 -20.15 2.86
CA GLN A 74 -6.22 -21.48 2.67
C GLN A 74 -5.77 -22.44 3.77
N ASP A 75 -4.47 -22.46 4.11
CA ASP A 75 -3.91 -23.27 5.19
C ASP A 75 -4.58 -22.98 6.54
N ALA A 76 -4.81 -21.69 6.84
CA ALA A 76 -5.51 -21.28 8.05
C ALA A 76 -6.97 -21.75 8.05
N ILE A 77 -7.68 -21.65 6.91
CA ILE A 77 -9.06 -22.13 6.79
C ILE A 77 -9.10 -23.65 6.98
N ASP A 78 -8.23 -24.40 6.31
CA ASP A 78 -8.17 -25.85 6.43
C ASP A 78 -7.79 -26.30 7.85
N LEU A 79 -6.97 -25.52 8.56
CA LEU A 79 -6.67 -25.72 9.98
C LEU A 79 -7.91 -25.57 10.85
N PHE A 80 -8.71 -24.52 10.65
CA PHE A 80 -9.94 -24.31 11.41
C PHE A 80 -11.03 -25.35 11.09
N LEU A 81 -11.10 -25.82 9.84
CA LEU A 81 -12.05 -26.86 9.44
C LEU A 81 -11.58 -28.28 9.82
N GLY A 82 -10.34 -28.44 10.30
CA GLY A 82 -9.75 -29.74 10.63
C GLY A 82 -9.32 -30.58 9.41
N ASN A 83 -9.29 -29.97 8.23
CA ASN A 83 -8.86 -30.59 6.98
C ASN A 83 -7.36 -30.37 6.68
N TYR A 84 -6.63 -29.74 7.60
CA TYR A 84 -5.22 -29.44 7.40
C TYR A 84 -4.39 -30.72 7.26
N ARG A 85 -3.70 -30.83 6.11
CA ARG A 85 -2.76 -31.91 5.84
C ARG A 85 -1.35 -31.38 6.00
N ILE A 86 -0.62 -31.97 6.94
CA ILE A 86 0.80 -31.70 7.10
C ILE A 86 1.51 -32.45 5.99
N ASP A 87 2.01 -31.75 4.97
CA ASP A 87 2.93 -32.33 4.00
C ASP A 87 4.33 -32.36 4.60
N PRO A 88 4.86 -33.54 4.97
CA PRO A 88 6.19 -33.65 5.59
C PRO A 88 7.32 -33.14 4.67
N ASP A 89 7.08 -33.10 3.36
CA ASP A 89 8.04 -32.68 2.35
C ASP A 89 8.15 -31.15 2.21
N ASN A 90 7.16 -30.39 2.71
CA ASN A 90 7.09 -28.92 2.63
C ASN A 90 7.32 -28.22 3.98
N LEU A 91 7.81 -28.93 5.00
CA LEU A 91 8.17 -28.30 6.26
C LEU A 91 9.40 -27.38 6.07
N PRO A 92 9.40 -26.15 6.62
CA PRO A 92 10.62 -25.35 6.67
C PRO A 92 11.63 -26.09 7.56
N LEU A 93 12.60 -26.76 6.93
CA LEU A 93 13.67 -27.52 7.59
C LEU A 93 14.43 -26.67 8.63
N ASN A 94 14.48 -25.35 8.41
CA ASN A 94 15.24 -24.40 9.22
C ASN A 94 14.35 -23.18 9.48
N PHE A 95 14.49 -22.56 10.66
CA PHE A 95 13.85 -21.26 10.97
C PHE A 95 14.24 -20.16 9.96
N GLU A 96 15.45 -20.24 9.39
CA GLU A 96 15.88 -19.33 8.32
C GLU A 96 15.00 -19.41 7.07
N THR A 97 14.54 -20.60 6.68
CA THR A 97 13.66 -20.77 5.52
C THR A 97 12.29 -20.14 5.76
N ALA A 98 11.83 -20.07 7.02
CA ALA A 98 10.60 -19.39 7.42
C ALA A 98 10.76 -17.85 7.49
N ILE A 99 11.99 -17.34 7.57
CA ILE A 99 12.28 -15.89 7.50
C ILE A 99 12.52 -15.46 6.05
N ILE A 100 13.18 -16.31 5.25
CA ILE A 100 13.55 -16.04 3.85
C ILE A 100 12.41 -16.39 2.88
N SER A 101 11.39 -17.14 3.32
CA SER A 101 10.17 -17.32 2.53
C SER A 101 9.59 -15.94 2.20
N PHE A 102 9.36 -15.70 0.91
CA PHE A 102 8.90 -14.43 0.35
C PHE A 102 7.43 -14.13 0.69
N ASP A 103 7.02 -14.48 1.90
CA ASP A 103 5.70 -14.19 2.41
C ASP A 103 5.61 -12.72 2.74
N TYR A 104 4.39 -12.23 2.94
CA TYR A 104 4.13 -10.83 3.27
C TYR A 104 5.03 -10.29 4.40
N HIS A 105 5.37 -11.15 5.37
CA HIS A 105 6.28 -10.82 6.47
C HIS A 105 7.77 -10.84 6.06
N GLY A 106 8.23 -11.85 5.31
CA GLY A 106 9.61 -11.92 4.84
C GLY A 106 9.96 -10.78 3.88
N GLY A 107 9.08 -10.49 2.93
CA GLY A 107 9.22 -9.36 2.02
C GLY A 107 9.22 -8.01 2.75
N ALA A 108 8.37 -7.85 3.78
CA ALA A 108 8.35 -6.63 4.60
C ALA A 108 9.64 -6.46 5.41
N ILE A 109 10.22 -7.55 5.93
CA ILE A 109 11.50 -7.52 6.66
C ILE A 109 12.64 -7.12 5.72
N ILE A 110 12.73 -7.72 4.53
CA ILE A 110 13.74 -7.35 3.53
C ILE A 110 13.57 -5.87 3.12
N GLY A 111 12.34 -5.44 2.87
CA GLY A 111 12.04 -4.04 2.56
C GLY A 111 12.43 -3.08 3.68
N ALA A 112 12.19 -3.43 4.94
CA ALA A 112 12.57 -2.64 6.10
C ALA A 112 14.10 -2.55 6.26
N ILE A 113 14.82 -3.65 6.08
CA ILE A 113 16.29 -3.67 6.11
C ILE A 113 16.85 -2.80 4.98
N PHE A 114 16.31 -2.91 3.76
CA PHE A 114 16.70 -2.08 2.64
C PHE A 114 16.44 -0.59 2.91
N ALA A 115 15.27 -0.24 3.45
CA ALA A 115 14.95 1.14 3.80
C ALA A 115 15.87 1.70 4.90
N ALA A 116 16.16 0.90 5.94
CA ALA A 116 17.06 1.29 7.02
C ALA A 116 18.49 1.52 6.48
N THR A 117 19.00 0.60 5.68
CA THR A 117 20.33 0.72 5.06
C THR A 117 20.43 1.91 4.11
N MET A 118 19.40 2.15 3.28
CA MET A 118 19.32 3.35 2.44
C MET A 118 19.29 4.64 3.26
N THR A 119 18.54 4.67 4.37
CA THR A 119 18.48 5.84 5.25
C THR A 119 19.85 6.13 5.89
N ILE A 120 20.55 5.09 6.36
CA ILE A 120 21.90 5.21 6.91
C ILE A 120 22.87 5.74 5.84
N LEU A 121 22.81 5.21 4.61
CA LEU A 121 23.64 5.68 3.50
C LEU A 121 23.38 7.16 3.19
N CYS A 122 22.11 7.58 3.13
CA CYS A 122 21.75 8.98 2.90
C CYS A 122 22.31 9.91 3.99
N VAL A 123 22.23 9.52 5.26
CA VAL A 123 22.76 10.32 6.39
C VAL A 123 24.29 10.39 6.36
N LEU A 124 24.97 9.28 6.07
CA LEU A 124 26.43 9.25 5.99
C LEU A 124 26.96 10.10 4.83
N VAL A 125 26.32 10.02 3.66
CA VAL A 125 26.67 10.85 2.49
C VAL A 125 26.42 12.33 2.80
N ALA A 126 25.30 12.67 3.45
CA ALA A 126 25.02 14.05 3.85
C ALA A 126 26.06 14.60 4.85
N GLY A 127 26.46 13.80 5.84
CA GLY A 127 27.48 14.16 6.83
C GLY A 127 28.86 14.42 6.22
N ASN A 128 29.31 13.56 5.30
CA ASN A 128 30.58 13.75 4.59
C ASN A 128 30.57 14.98 3.69
N ASN A 129 29.45 15.28 3.03
CA ASN A 129 29.32 16.47 2.20
C ASN A 129 29.34 17.78 3.02
N LEU A 130 28.82 17.75 4.25
CA LEU A 130 28.87 18.91 5.15
C LEU A 130 30.29 19.19 5.68
N LEU A 131 31.08 18.14 5.95
CA LEU A 131 32.48 18.26 6.36
C LEU A 131 33.38 18.77 5.21
N LEU A 132 33.08 18.40 3.96
CA LEU A 132 33.74 18.99 2.79
C LEU A 132 33.39 20.48 2.65
N TYR A 133 32.12 20.86 2.87
CA TYR A 133 31.73 22.27 2.85
C TYR A 133 32.39 23.09 3.97
N SER A 134 32.52 22.55 5.19
CA SER A 134 33.16 23.27 6.31
C SER A 134 34.68 23.37 6.17
N THR A 135 35.33 22.38 5.55
CA THR A 135 36.78 22.43 5.24
C THR A 135 37.10 23.28 4.02
N MET A 136 36.14 23.52 3.12
CA MET A 136 36.25 24.50 2.03
C MET A 136 35.93 25.95 2.47
N ASN A 137 35.27 26.14 3.63
CA ASN A 137 34.89 27.46 4.15
C ASN A 137 35.92 28.23 5.03
N PRO A 138 37.20 27.85 5.21
CA PRO A 138 38.18 28.73 5.84
C PRO A 138 38.95 29.62 4.82
N PHE A 139 38.62 29.58 3.53
CA PHE A 139 39.34 30.36 2.50
C PHE A 139 38.62 31.65 2.05
N PHE A 140 37.38 31.90 2.49
CA PHE A 140 36.71 33.19 2.27
C PHE A 140 36.76 34.02 3.57
N LEU A 141 37.56 35.09 3.47
CA LEU A 141 38.06 36.01 4.49
C LEU A 141 36.98 36.58 5.45
N PRO A 142 37.38 36.96 6.69
CA PRO A 142 36.47 37.58 7.65
C PRO A 142 35.95 38.94 7.17
N GLU A 143 34.69 39.25 7.48
CA GLU A 143 33.94 40.48 7.14
C GLU A 143 34.55 41.80 7.70
N SER A 144 35.79 41.80 8.18
CA SER A 144 36.46 42.98 8.72
C SER A 144 37.02 43.94 7.66
N ILE A 145 36.84 43.67 6.36
CA ILE A 145 37.34 44.53 5.26
C ILE A 145 36.21 45.28 4.53
N ILE A 146 34.94 44.88 4.69
CA ILE A 146 33.83 45.49 3.93
C ILE A 146 33.31 46.81 4.56
N ASN A 147 33.66 47.10 5.81
CA ASN A 147 33.22 48.33 6.50
C ASN A 147 34.31 49.44 6.59
N GLU A 148 35.41 49.34 5.84
CA GLU A 148 36.44 50.41 5.74
C GLU A 148 36.50 51.08 4.34
N LEU A 149 35.47 50.95 3.52
CA LEU A 149 35.25 51.76 2.29
C LEU A 149 33.89 52.44 2.33
#